data_AF-T1BF27-F1
#
_entry.id   AF-T1BF27-F1
#
_cell.length_a   1.000
_cell.length_b   1.000
_cell.length_c   1.000
_cell.angle_alpha   90.00
_cell.angle_beta   90.00
_cell.angle_gamma   90.00
#
_symmetry.space_group_name_H-M   'P 1'
#
loop_
_entity.id
_entity.type
_entity.pdbx_description
1 polymer ?
#
loop_
_entity_poly.entity_id
_entity_poly.type
_entity_poly.pdbx_seq_one_letter_code
_entity_poly.pdbx_strand_id
1 'polypeptide(L)'
;DLTGKGLRLSKIGTVPVILHRPVEGKVKACTVLRSSTGKWWVSLSCEDVPETVLPSNPLPVGIDVGIKTFASLSDGTAIENPTFLKRSAKRLAQAQRKMELQEKGSSERARVKKVVAKIHERISFQ
;
A
#
# COMPACT_ATOMS: atom_id res chain seq x y z
N ASP A 1 20.40 9.14 3.38
CA ASP A 1 21.12 7.99 3.96
C ASP A 1 20.34 7.39 5.11
N LEU A 2 20.35 6.06 5.24
CA LEU A 2 19.89 5.42 6.47
C LEU A 2 21.04 5.40 7.46
N THR A 3 20.85 6.07 8.58
CA THR A 3 21.77 6.05 9.71
C THR A 3 21.17 5.12 10.78
N GLY A 4 21.99 4.51 11.64
CA GLY A 4 21.48 3.64 12.73
C GLY A 4 20.49 4.32 13.69
N LYS A 5 20.26 5.64 13.55
CA LYS A 5 19.30 6.45 14.32
C LYS A 5 18.06 6.88 13.52
N GLY A 6 18.00 6.61 12.21
CA GLY A 6 16.89 7.01 11.34
C GLY A 6 17.31 7.41 9.92
N LEU A 7 16.38 7.97 9.15
CA LEU A 7 16.60 8.42 7.79
C LEU A 7 17.11 9.86 7.77
N ARG A 8 18.32 10.08 7.26
CA ARG A 8 18.88 11.40 7.00
C ARG A 8 18.39 11.92 5.66
N LEU A 9 17.63 13.01 5.71
CA LEU A 9 17.10 13.75 4.57
C LEU A 9 17.89 15.05 4.37
N SER A 10 18.11 15.44 3.12
CA SER A 10 18.79 16.70 2.81
C SER A 10 17.97 17.88 3.34
N LYS A 11 18.64 18.86 3.95
CA LYS A 11 18.04 20.10 4.53
C LYS A 11 17.08 19.91 5.71
N ILE A 12 16.62 18.69 6.00
CA ILE A 12 15.73 18.38 7.13
C ILE A 12 16.51 17.78 8.30
N GLY A 13 17.56 17.01 8.01
CA GLY A 13 18.33 16.29 9.03
C GLY A 13 17.84 14.85 9.21
N THR A 14 18.12 14.27 10.36
CA THR A 14 17.80 12.86 10.66
C THR A 14 16.41 12.75 11.26
N VAL A 15 15.55 11.97 10.61
CA VAL A 15 14.17 11.69 11.05
C VAL A 15 14.08 10.22 11.47
N PRO A 16 13.55 9.91 12.66
CA PRO A 16 13.32 8.53 13.07
C PRO A 16 12.28 7.88 12.13
N VAL A 17 12.57 6.67 11.66
CA VAL A 17 11.68 5.92 10.75
C VAL A 17 11.50 4.50 11.26
N ILE A 18 10.31 3.94 11.04
CA ILE A 18 10.05 2.52 11.24
C ILE A 18 10.25 1.84 9.89
N LEU A 19 11.28 1.01 9.79
CA LEU A 19 11.55 0.22 8.59
C LEU A 19 10.72 -1.07 8.63
N HIS A 20 9.84 -1.25 7.64
CA HIS A 20 9.05 -2.48 7.53
C HIS A 20 9.89 -3.69 7.09
N ARG A 21 11.02 -3.43 6.41
CA ARG A 21 12.01 -4.42 5.96
C ARG A 21 13.41 -3.77 5.97
N PRO A 22 14.49 -4.56 6.13
CA PRO A 22 15.84 -4.06 5.94
C PRO A 22 16.01 -3.49 4.54
N VAL A 23 16.86 -2.47 4.40
CA VAL A 23 17.17 -1.90 3.09
C VAL A 23 18.39 -2.60 2.53
N GLU A 24 18.18 -3.19 1.35
CA GLU A 24 19.19 -3.90 0.59
C GLU A 24 19.60 -3.08 -0.63
N GLY A 25 20.84 -3.27 -1.08
CA GLY A 25 21.41 -2.51 -2.18
C GLY A 25 21.65 -1.03 -1.84
N LYS A 26 21.78 -0.22 -2.88
CA LYS A 26 22.07 1.21 -2.81
C LYS A 26 20.80 2.04 -3.02
N VAL A 27 20.44 2.89 -2.06
CA VAL A 27 19.30 3.80 -2.20
C VAL A 27 19.58 4.83 -3.30
N LYS A 28 18.78 4.81 -4.36
CA LYS A 28 18.83 5.77 -5.48
C LYS A 28 17.86 6.94 -5.28
N ALA A 29 16.65 6.65 -4.82
CA ALA A 29 15.59 7.64 -4.65
C ALA A 29 14.87 7.46 -3.31
N CYS A 30 14.43 8.59 -2.76
CA CYS A 30 13.66 8.64 -1.52
C CYS A 30 12.46 9.56 -1.73
N THR A 31 11.26 9.00 -1.65
CA THR A 31 10.01 9.74 -1.76
C THR A 31 9.35 9.81 -0.40
N VAL A 32 9.14 11.02 0.11
CA VAL A 32 8.40 11.26 1.36
C VAL A 32 6.97 11.62 0.99
N LEU A 33 6.01 10.84 1.49
CA LEU A 33 4.59 11.03 1.21
C LEU A 33 3.84 11.35 2.51
N ARG A 34 2.86 12.24 2.41
CA ARG A 34 1.88 12.47 3.47
C ARG A 34 0.52 11.97 3.02
N SER A 35 -0.06 11.01 3.73
CA SER A 35 -1.38 10.48 3.42
C SER A 35 -2.47 11.51 3.73
N SER A 36 -3.65 11.32 3.15
CA SER A 36 -4.83 12.17 3.39
C SER A 36 -5.35 12.12 4.84
N THR A 37 -4.89 11.15 5.64
CA THR A 37 -5.15 11.05 7.07
C THR A 37 -4.06 11.71 7.92
N GLY A 38 -3.02 12.26 7.29
CA GLY A 38 -1.93 12.99 7.93
C GLY A 38 -0.72 12.14 8.32
N LYS A 39 -0.71 10.84 8.02
CA LYS A 39 0.44 9.96 8.28
C LYS A 39 1.56 10.23 7.29
N TRP A 40 2.79 10.05 7.72
CA TRP A 40 3.98 10.16 6.88
C TRP A 40 4.50 8.79 6.51
N TRP A 41 4.86 8.64 5.24
CA TRP A 41 5.44 7.44 4.67
C TRP A 41 6.72 7.80 3.92
N VAL A 42 7.65 6.87 3.87
CA VAL A 42 8.85 6.98 3.03
C VAL A 42 8.94 5.75 2.15
N SER A 43 9.09 5.99 0.84
CA SER A 43 9.45 4.95 -0.13
C SER A 43 10.90 5.13 -0.54
N LEU A 44 11.69 4.06 -0.43
CA LEU A 44 13.09 4.02 -0.81
C LEU A 44 13.24 3.09 -2.02
N SER A 45 13.68 3.65 -3.15
CA SER A 45 14.00 2.87 -4.34
C SER A 45 15.49 2.55 -4.33
N CYS A 46 15.82 1.27 -4.40
CA CYS A 46 17.19 0.77 -4.27
C CYS A 46 17.62 0.05 -5.55
N GLU A 47 18.89 0.20 -5.89
CA GLU A 47 19.58 -0.51 -6.97
C GLU A 47 20.60 -1.48 -6.37
N ASP A 48 21.19 -2.36 -7.19
CA ASP A 48 22.20 -3.32 -6.75
C ASP A 48 21.73 -4.21 -5.59
N VAL A 49 20.42 -4.54 -5.58
CA VAL A 49 19.84 -5.47 -4.60
C VAL A 49 20.37 -6.87 -4.92
N PRO A 50 20.93 -7.60 -3.95
CA PRO A 50 21.44 -8.95 -4.18
C PRO A 50 20.37 -9.86 -4.78
N GLU A 51 20.70 -10.54 -5.87
CA GLU A 51 19.78 -11.49 -6.48
C GLU A 51 19.65 -12.72 -5.57
N THR A 52 18.41 -13.07 -5.23
CA THR A 52 18.13 -14.33 -4.54
C THR A 52 17.98 -15.42 -5.60
N VAL A 53 19.02 -16.24 -5.79
CA VAL A 53 18.96 -17.38 -6.71
C VAL A 53 17.98 -18.40 -6.14
N LEU A 54 16.84 -18.55 -6.79
CA LEU A 54 15.86 -19.58 -6.46
C LEU A 54 16.28 -20.91 -7.10
N PRO A 55 16.03 -22.05 -6.43
CA PRO A 55 16.30 -23.36 -7.02
C PRO A 55 15.46 -23.56 -8.28
N SER A 56 16.04 -24.19 -9.31
CA SER A 56 15.31 -24.54 -10.52
C SER A 56 14.19 -25.53 -10.20
N ASN A 57 12.94 -25.17 -10.54
CA ASN A 57 11.81 -26.07 -10.41
C ASN A 57 11.63 -26.87 -11.72
N PRO A 58 11.79 -28.21 -11.72
CA PRO A 58 11.66 -29.05 -12.91
C PRO A 58 10.21 -29.17 -13.41
N LEU A 59 9.22 -28.72 -12.64
CA LEU A 59 7.79 -28.78 -12.96
C LEU A 59 7.25 -27.36 -13.18
N PRO A 60 7.30 -26.83 -14.43
CA PRO A 60 6.69 -25.55 -14.74
C PRO A 60 5.16 -25.67 -14.64
N VAL A 61 4.51 -24.69 -14.02
CA VAL A 61 3.06 -24.62 -13.91
C VAL A 61 2.57 -23.36 -14.62
N GLY A 62 1.59 -23.52 -15.52
CA GLY A 62 0.93 -22.39 -16.18
C GLY A 62 0.00 -21.67 -15.21
N ILE A 63 0.00 -20.34 -15.22
CA ILE A 63 -0.86 -19.49 -14.38
C ILE A 63 -1.85 -18.75 -15.28
N ASP A 64 -3.14 -18.98 -15.08
CA ASP A 64 -4.22 -18.18 -15.67
C ASP A 64 -4.88 -17.31 -14.60
N VAL A 65 -4.86 -15.98 -14.79
CA VAL A 65 -5.38 -15.02 -13.81
C VAL A 65 -6.80 -14.59 -14.15
N GLY A 66 -7.70 -14.62 -13.16
CA GLY A 66 -9.13 -14.45 -13.37
C GLY A 66 -9.80 -13.42 -12.45
N ILE A 67 -11.03 -13.05 -12.81
CA ILE A 67 -11.90 -12.23 -11.95
C ILE A 67 -12.65 -13.11 -10.93
N LYS A 68 -13.00 -14.34 -11.30
CA LYS A 68 -13.74 -15.28 -10.45
C LYS A 68 -12.81 -16.00 -9.46
N THR A 69 -11.71 -16.55 -9.96
CA THR A 69 -10.58 -17.12 -9.22
C THR A 69 -9.37 -16.22 -9.43
N PHE A 70 -8.56 -16.01 -8.39
CA PHE A 70 -7.38 -15.14 -8.50
C PHE A 70 -6.39 -15.70 -9.52
N ALA A 71 -6.10 -17.00 -9.39
CA ALA A 71 -5.24 -17.73 -10.30
C ALA A 71 -5.69 -19.19 -10.39
N SER A 72 -5.68 -19.74 -11.60
CA SER A 72 -5.87 -21.17 -11.87
C SER A 72 -4.55 -21.72 -12.40
N LEU A 73 -4.07 -22.79 -11.80
CA LEU A 73 -2.80 -23.43 -12.11
C LEU A 73 -3.05 -24.65 -13.01
N SER A 74 -2.12 -24.94 -13.93
CA SER A 74 -2.22 -26.10 -14.83
C SER A 74 -2.15 -27.45 -14.11
N ASP A 75 -1.76 -27.47 -12.84
CA ASP A 75 -1.80 -28.65 -11.96
C ASP A 75 -3.19 -28.90 -11.33
N GLY A 76 -4.18 -28.07 -11.67
CA GLY A 76 -5.55 -28.15 -11.16
C GLY A 76 -5.80 -27.34 -9.88
N THR A 77 -4.78 -26.70 -9.32
CA THR A 77 -4.92 -25.84 -8.14
C THR A 77 -5.63 -24.54 -8.51
N ALA A 78 -6.58 -24.11 -7.68
CA ALA A 78 -7.24 -22.82 -7.82
C ALA A 78 -7.00 -21.95 -6.58
N ILE A 79 -6.53 -20.73 -6.79
CA ILE A 79 -6.37 -19.71 -5.76
C ILE A 79 -7.63 -18.84 -5.76
N GLU A 80 -8.31 -18.78 -4.62
CA GLU A 80 -9.53 -17.97 -4.47
C GLU A 80 -9.25 -16.47 -4.63
N ASN A 81 -10.21 -15.74 -5.21
CA ASN A 81 -10.10 -14.29 -5.32
C ASN A 81 -10.40 -13.59 -3.99
N PRO A 82 -9.43 -12.92 -3.36
CA PRO A 82 -9.70 -12.13 -2.16
C PRO A 82 -10.64 -10.95 -2.46
N THR A 83 -11.85 -11.00 -1.91
CA THR A 83 -12.90 -9.99 -2.14
C THR A 83 -12.83 -8.77 -1.21
N PHE A 84 -11.62 -8.34 -0.82
CA PHE A 84 -11.43 -7.21 0.10
C PHE A 84 -12.01 -5.90 -0.46
N LEU A 85 -11.81 -5.65 -1.76
CA LEU A 85 -12.31 -4.46 -2.44
C LEU A 85 -13.83 -4.34 -2.36
N LYS A 86 -14.57 -5.45 -2.50
CA LYS A 86 -16.05 -5.42 -2.43
C LYS A 86 -16.54 -4.91 -1.07
N ARG A 87 -15.93 -5.38 0.02
CA ARG A 87 -16.28 -4.95 1.39
C ARG A 87 -15.92 -3.47 1.62
N SER A 88 -14.74 -3.05 1.18
CA SER A 88 -14.27 -1.68 1.33
C SER A 88 -15.06 -0.69 0.46
N ALA A 89 -15.45 -1.09 -0.76
CA ALA A 89 -16.25 -0.27 -1.68
C ALA A 89 -17.64 0.05 -1.12
N LYS A 90 -18.32 -0.93 -0.50
CA LYS A 90 -19.62 -0.69 0.15
C LYS A 90 -19.52 0.36 1.26
N ARG A 91 -18.50 0.25 2.12
CA ARG A 91 -18.25 1.21 3.20
C ARG A 91 -17.90 2.59 2.65
N LEU A 92 -17.09 2.64 1.59
CA LEU A 92 -16.72 3.88 0.92
C LEU A 92 -17.97 4.60 0.36
N ALA A 93 -18.83 3.88 -0.36
CA ALA A 93 -20.04 4.43 -0.93
C ALA A 93 -20.99 4.99 0.15
N GLN A 94 -21.16 4.29 1.27
CA GLN A 94 -21.96 4.79 2.41
C GLN A 94 -21.38 6.08 2.99
N ALA A 95 -20.07 6.14 3.20
CA ALA A 95 -19.40 7.32 3.74
C ALA A 95 -19.46 8.52 2.78
N GLN A 96 -19.30 8.28 1.47
CA GLN A 96 -19.43 9.30 0.43
C GLN A 96 -20.85 9.85 0.35
N ARG A 97 -21.88 8.99 0.37
CA ARG A 97 -23.29 9.43 0.43
C ARG A 97 -23.56 10.30 1.66
N LYS A 98 -23.08 9.89 2.84
CA LYS A 98 -23.23 10.69 4.06
C LYS A 98 -22.56 12.06 3.92
N MET A 99 -21.40 12.14 3.28
CA MET A 99 -20.66 13.38 3.06
C MET A 99 -21.40 14.34 2.12
N GLU A 100 -22.01 13.82 1.05
CA GLU A 100 -22.78 14.64 0.10
C GLU A 100 -24.04 15.25 0.73
N LEU A 101 -24.65 14.55 1.69
CA LEU A 101 -25.77 15.09 2.48
C LEU A 101 -25.36 16.21 3.45
N GLN A 102 -24.06 16.44 3.68
CA GLN A 102 -23.60 17.51 4.57
C GLN A 102 -23.36 18.82 3.81
N GLU A 103 -23.72 19.93 4.44
CA GLU A 103 -23.45 21.27 3.94
C GLU A 103 -21.94 21.49 3.73
N LYS A 104 -21.57 22.12 2.61
CA LYS A 104 -20.17 22.47 2.30
C LYS A 104 -19.62 23.40 3.38
N GLY A 105 -18.44 23.08 3.90
CA GLY A 105 -17.78 23.87 4.95
C GLY A 105 -18.22 23.54 6.38
N SER A 106 -19.28 22.76 6.57
CA SER A 106 -19.71 22.36 7.92
C SER A 106 -18.68 21.48 8.64
N SER A 107 -18.65 21.57 9.97
CA SER A 107 -17.79 20.75 10.84
C SER A 107 -18.09 19.25 10.69
N GLU A 108 -19.36 18.89 10.48
CA GLU A 108 -19.77 17.50 10.24
C GLU A 108 -19.26 17.00 8.88
N ARG A 109 -19.31 17.81 7.82
CA ARG A 109 -18.72 17.44 6.53
C ARG A 109 -17.22 17.19 6.66
N ALA A 110 -16.51 18.03 7.41
CA ALA A 110 -15.09 17.83 7.68
C ALA A 110 -14.82 16.51 8.43
N ARG A 111 -15.68 16.16 9.40
CA ARG A 111 -15.61 14.88 10.14
C ARG A 111 -15.81 13.68 9.21
N VAL A 112 -16.84 13.69 8.36
CA VAL A 112 -17.12 12.60 7.42
C VAL A 112 -16.04 12.49 6.35
N LYS A 113 -15.50 13.60 5.84
CA LYS A 113 -14.38 13.62 4.89
C LYS A 113 -13.15 12.88 5.45
N LYS A 114 -12.85 13.03 6.74
CA LYS A 114 -11.79 12.26 7.41
C LYS A 114 -12.07 10.75 7.41
N VAL A 115 -13.33 10.34 7.55
CA VAL A 115 -13.72 8.92 7.48
C VAL A 115 -13.50 8.38 6.07
N VAL A 116 -13.92 9.12 5.04
CA VAL A 116 -13.67 8.76 3.62
C VAL A 116 -12.16 8.62 3.36
N ALA A 117 -11.34 9.57 3.83
CA ALA A 117 -9.89 9.50 3.72
C ALA A 117 -9.29 8.24 4.37
N LYS A 118 -9.77 7.86 5.57
CA LYS A 118 -9.34 6.62 6.25
C LYS A 118 -9.71 5.35 5.47
N ILE A 119 -10.87 5.35 4.80
CA ILE A 119 -11.28 4.20 3.98
C ILE A 119 -10.40 4.10 2.74
N HIS A 120 -10.12 5.21 2.05
CA HIS A 120 -9.19 5.23 0.92
C HIS A 120 -7.78 4.78 1.32
N GLU A 121 -7.28 5.25 2.46
CA GLU A 121 -5.97 4.82 2.98
C GLU A 121 -5.95 3.30 3.19
N ARG A 122 -6.99 2.72 3.80
CA ARG A 122 -7.08 1.27 3.99
C ARG A 122 -7.12 0.50 2.67
N ILE A 123 -7.83 1.00 1.65
CA ILE A 123 -7.91 0.36 0.33
C ILE A 123 -6.55 0.38 -0.37
N SER A 124 -5.78 1.48 -0.23
CA SER A 124 -4.48 1.63 -0.89
C SER A 124 -3.39 0.71 -0.34
N PHE A 125 -3.55 0.22 0.89
CA PHE A 125 -2.57 -0.62 1.58
C PHE A 125 -3.10 -2.05 1.82
N GLN A 126 -4.15 -2.46 1.09
CA GLN A 126 -4.79 -3.78 1.18
C GLN A 126 -4.41 -4.71 0.04
#